data_AF-A0A485CNS0-F1
#
_entry.id   AF-A0A485CNS0-F1
#
_cell.length_a   1.000
_cell.length_b   1.000
_cell.length_c   1.000
_cell.angle_alpha   90.00
_cell.angle_beta   90.00
_cell.angle_gamma   90.00
#
_symmetry.space_group_name_H-M   'P 1'
#
loop_
_entity.id
_entity.type
_entity.pdbx_description
1 polymer ?
#
loop_
_entity_poly.entity_id
_entity_poly.type
_entity_poly.pdbx_seq_one_letter_code
_entity_poly.pdbx_strand_id
1 'polypeptide(L)' 'MIELPRPDYSRNMRLIGHSDQGGRPDGVQLMVHRGFAYIGHMVSQGFSVVDVRDPARPQR' A
#
# COMPACT_ATOMS: atom_id res chain seq x y z
N MET A 1 3.59 -18.39 -2.46
CA MET A 1 2.62 -17.40 -1.93
C MET A 1 3.46 -16.33 -1.23
N ILE A 2 3.26 -15.04 -1.50
CA ILE A 2 3.99 -13.99 -0.76
C ILE A 2 3.54 -14.06 0.70
N GLU A 3 4.48 -14.10 1.64
CA GLU A 3 4.16 -14.05 3.07
C GLU A 3 3.65 -12.65 3.41
N LEU A 4 2.39 -12.57 3.81
CA LEU A 4 1.75 -11.32 4.18
C LEU A 4 1.89 -11.07 5.69
N PRO A 5 1.98 -9.80 6.11
CA PRO A 5 1.94 -9.45 7.53
C PRO A 5 0.74 -10.09 8.23
N ARG A 6 0.96 -10.67 9.41
CA ARG A 6 -0.13 -11.18 10.23
C ARG A 6 -0.86 -9.98 10.85
N PRO A 7 -2.18 -9.83 10.64
CA PRO A 7 -2.93 -8.75 11.27
C PRO A 7 -3.07 -9.01 12.77
N ASP A 8 -2.89 -7.98 13.59
CA ASP A 8 -3.19 -8.04 15.03
C ASP A 8 -4.70 -8.18 15.29
N TYR A 9 -5.52 -7.58 14.41
CA TYR A 9 -6.99 -7.68 14.46
C TYR A 9 -7.58 -7.65 13.05
N SER A 10 -8.63 -8.44 12.83
CA SER A 10 -9.46 -8.36 11.62
C SER A 10 -10.87 -8.88 11.91
N ARG A 11 -11.89 -8.24 11.35
CA ARG A 11 -13.28 -8.71 11.38
C ARG A 11 -13.90 -8.48 10.02
N ASN A 12 -14.43 -9.53 9.39
CA ASN A 12 -15.04 -9.47 8.05
C ASN A 12 -14.14 -8.86 6.96
N MET A 13 -12.82 -8.99 7.10
CA MET A 13 -11.82 -8.53 6.14
C MET A 13 -10.67 -9.54 6.05
N ARG A 14 -9.96 -9.54 4.92
CA ARG A 14 -8.80 -10.40 4.69
C ARG A 14 -7.71 -9.58 3.99
N LEU A 15 -6.49 -9.63 4.51
CA LEU A 15 -5.34 -9.03 3.86
C LEU A 15 -5.03 -9.81 2.56
N ILE A 16 -4.90 -9.11 1.44
CA ILE A 16 -4.63 -9.73 0.12
C ILE A 16 -3.26 -9.35 -0.45
N GLY A 17 -2.70 -8.21 -0.04
CA GLY A 17 -1.41 -7.70 -0.52
C GLY A 17 -0.88 -6.63 0.43
N HIS A 18 0.41 -6.35 0.35
CA HIS A 18 1.08 -5.35 1.19
C HIS A 18 2.23 -4.70 0.42
N SER A 19 2.37 -3.37 0.56
CA SER A 19 3.56 -2.62 0.17
C SER A 19 3.98 -1.79 1.37
N ASP A 20 5.27 -1.84 1.72
CA ASP A 20 5.89 -0.99 2.74
C ASP A 20 6.20 0.42 2.23
N GLN A 21 5.77 0.72 0.99
CA GLN A 21 6.00 1.99 0.35
C GLN A 21 7.50 2.32 0.28
N GLY A 22 8.35 1.33 0.00
CA GLY A 22 9.79 1.53 -0.14
C GLY A 22 10.40 2.11 1.14
N GLY A 23 9.94 1.64 2.29
CA GLY A 23 10.36 2.11 3.60
C GLY A 23 9.82 3.49 4.00
N ARG A 24 8.71 3.96 3.43
CA ARG A 24 8.07 5.25 3.78
C ARG A 24 6.73 5.03 4.52
N PRO A 25 6.75 4.91 5.85
CA PRO A 25 5.57 4.55 6.65
C PRO A 25 4.64 5.74 6.96
N ASP A 26 4.87 6.92 6.38
CA ASP A 26 4.22 8.20 6.72
C ASP A 26 3.16 8.66 5.71
N GLY A 27 2.53 7.71 5.02
CA GLY A 27 1.45 7.96 4.07
C GLY A 27 0.19 8.50 4.76
N VAL A 28 -0.41 9.56 4.21
CA VAL A 28 -1.63 10.20 4.75
C VAL A 28 -2.80 10.22 3.78
N GLN A 29 -2.60 10.71 2.56
CA GLN A 29 -3.64 10.79 1.53
C GLN A 29 -3.44 9.67 0.51
N LEU A 30 -4.50 8.95 0.16
CA LEU A 30 -4.49 7.87 -0.83
C LEU A 30 -5.51 8.16 -1.93
N MET A 31 -5.05 8.14 -3.18
CA MET A 31 -5.91 8.18 -4.37
C MET A 31 -5.57 7.02 -5.29
N VAL A 32 -6.58 6.40 -5.92
CA VAL A 32 -6.36 5.31 -6.88
C VAL A 32 -6.92 5.71 -8.24
N HIS A 33 -6.09 5.62 -9.28
CA HIS A 33 -6.50 5.89 -10.65
C HIS A 33 -5.76 4.98 -11.64
N ARG A 34 -6.50 4.37 -12.58
CA ARG A 34 -5.95 3.51 -13.65
C ARG A 34 -4.99 2.41 -13.18
N GLY A 35 -5.27 1.82 -12.02
CA GLY A 35 -4.44 0.74 -11.46
C GLY A 35 -3.19 1.23 -10.72
N PHE A 36 -3.05 2.53 -10.46
CA PHE A 36 -1.98 3.09 -9.65
C PHE A 36 -2.55 3.76 -8.39
N ALA A 37 -1.91 3.52 -7.26
CA ALA A 37 -2.15 4.19 -6.01
C ALA A 37 -1.13 5.33 -5.82
N TYR A 38 -1.64 6.53 -5.57
CA TYR A 38 -0.87 7.75 -5.30
C TYR A 38 -0.98 8.05 -3.81
N ILE A 39 0.14 8.01 -3.09
CA ILE A 39 0.19 8.11 -1.63
C ILE A 39 0.99 9.34 -1.22
N GLY A 40 0.35 10.35 -0.66
CA GLY A 40 1.02 11.55 -0.15
C GLY A 40 1.70 11.33 1.20
N HIS A 41 2.88 11.92 1.41
CA HIS A 41 3.72 11.76 2.61
C HIS A 41 3.87 13.06 3.39
N MET A 42 3.73 13.01 4.72
CA MET A 42 3.88 14.20 5.58
C MET A 42 5.34 14.54 5.89
N VAL A 43 6.18 13.53 6.13
CA VAL A 43 7.56 13.70 6.63
C VAL A 43 8.56 13.42 5.52
N SER A 44 8.36 12.33 4.78
CA SER A 44 9.26 11.85 3.73
C SER A 44 9.28 12.73 2.46
N GLN A 45 8.45 13.78 2.43
CA GLN A 45 8.21 14.72 1.34
C GLN A 45 7.72 14.06 0.04
N GLY A 46 6.79 14.72 -0.66
CA GLY A 46 6.27 14.26 -1.95
C GLY A 46 5.22 13.14 -1.85
N PHE A 47 5.21 12.26 -2.85
CA PHE A 47 4.24 11.18 -2.96
C PHE A 47 4.88 9.91 -3.51
N SER A 48 4.20 8.78 -3.31
CA SER A 48 4.54 7.48 -3.89
C SER A 48 3.57 7.11 -4.97
N VAL A 49 4.07 6.42 -5.99
CA VAL A 49 3.23 5.72 -6.97
C VAL A 49 3.44 4.24 -6.75
N VAL A 50 2.35 3.50 -6.54
CA VAL A 50 2.37 2.04 -6.38
C VAL A 50 1.45 1.45 -7.45
N ASP A 51 1.99 0.58 -8.31
CA ASP A 51 1.22 -0.26 -9.21
C ASP A 51 0.40 -1.27 -8.39
N VAL A 52 -0.92 -1.18 -8.51
CA VAL A 52 -1.90 -2.02 -7.83
C VAL A 52 -2.81 -2.74 -8.83
N ARG A 53 -2.36 -2.91 -10.08
CA ARG A 53 -3.09 -3.67 -11.11
C ARG A 53 -3.28 -5.14 -10.71
N ASP A 54 -2.30 -5.70 -10.00
CA ASP A 54 -2.47 -6.91 -9.19
C ASP A 54 -2.45 -6.52 -7.70
N PRO A 55 -3.62 -6.41 -7.04
CA PRO A 55 -3.69 -5.98 -5.65
C PRO A 55 -3.10 -7.01 -4.67
N ALA A 56 -2.86 -8.25 -5.10
CA ALA A 56 -2.16 -9.25 -4.28
C ALA A 56 -0.63 -9.10 -4.34
N ARG A 57 -0.12 -8.32 -5.31
CA ARG A 57 1.31 -8.09 -5.56
C ARG A 57 1.57 -6.63 -5.91
N PRO A 58 1.30 -5.67 -4.99
CA PRO A 58 1.55 -4.27 -5.26
C PRO A 58 3.05 -4.02 -5.49
N GLN A 59 3.38 -3.22 -6.50
CA GLN A 59 4.77 -2.91 -6.87
C GLN A 59 4.99 -1.41 -6.78
N ARG A 60 6.08 -1.01 -6.15
CA ARG A 60 6.47 0.40 -6.04
C ARG A 60 7.61 0.70 -6.99
#